data_AF-I3YHZ5-F1
#
_entry.id   AF-I3YHZ5-F1
#
_cell.length_a   1.000
_cell.length_b   1.000
_cell.length_c   1.000
_cell.angle_alpha   90.00
_cell.angle_beta   90.00
_cell.angle_gamma   90.00
#
_symmetry.space_group_name_H-M   'P 1'
#
loop_
_entity.id
_entity.type
_entity.pdbx_description
1 polymer ?
#
loop_
_entity_poly.entity_id
_entity_poly.type
_entity_poly.pdbx_seq_one_letter_code
_entity_poly.pdbx_strand_id
1 'polypeptide(L)'
;MKKRLFTAAATLLAAPLFAQTISWDLSPVTASLRTLVPNLLGLLCFVALFGWTIWNLVQNWKDRAEILSNAGWALVIIAVGYGMVYGAMNVLLR
;
A
#
# COMPACT_ATOMS: atom_id res chain seq x y z
N MET A 1 -54.85 -21.49 2.44
CA MET A 1 -53.67 -21.81 3.29
C MET A 1 -52.49 -22.37 2.50
N LYS A 2 -52.70 -23.29 1.54
CA LYS A 2 -51.62 -23.92 0.73
C LYS A 2 -50.70 -22.91 0.01
N LYS A 3 -51.24 -21.85 -0.62
CA LYS A 3 -50.45 -20.86 -1.37
C LYS A 3 -49.43 -20.09 -0.51
N ARG A 4 -49.77 -19.76 0.75
CA ARG A 4 -48.88 -19.03 1.67
C ARG A 4 -47.71 -19.89 2.15
N LEU A 5 -47.91 -21.20 2.27
CA LEU A 5 -46.86 -22.16 2.62
C LEU A 5 -45.84 -22.32 1.46
N PHE A 6 -46.31 -22.32 0.21
CA PHE A 6 -45.42 -22.34 -0.95
C PHE A 6 -44.59 -21.06 -1.08
N THR A 7 -45.16 -19.89 -0.78
CA THR A 7 -44.41 -18.62 -0.82
C THR A 7 -43.38 -18.56 0.30
N ALA A 8 -43.71 -19.02 1.52
CA ALA A 8 -42.79 -19.08 2.63
C ALA A 8 -41.64 -20.09 2.41
N ALA A 9 -41.94 -21.25 1.79
CA ALA A 9 -40.92 -22.22 1.39
C ALA A 9 -40.00 -21.65 0.30
N ALA A 10 -40.54 -20.92 -0.68
CA ALA A 10 -39.73 -20.26 -1.72
C ALA A 10 -38.80 -19.17 -1.17
N THR A 11 -39.25 -18.40 -0.17
CA THR A 11 -38.39 -17.41 0.50
C THR A 11 -37.33 -18.05 1.40
N LEU A 12 -37.62 -19.20 2.02
CA LEU A 12 -36.64 -19.97 2.79
C LEU A 12 -35.62 -20.70 1.90
N LEU A 13 -36.02 -21.11 0.70
CA LEU A 13 -35.12 -21.68 -0.32
C LEU A 13 -34.32 -20.61 -1.09
N ALA A 14 -34.74 -19.34 -1.05
CA ALA A 14 -34.00 -18.18 -1.56
C ALA A 14 -33.10 -17.51 -0.49
N ALA A 15 -33.36 -17.75 0.79
CA ALA A 15 -32.50 -17.35 1.90
C ALA A 15 -31.03 -17.84 1.80
N PRO A 16 -30.67 -18.98 1.16
CA PRO A 16 -29.27 -19.36 1.01
C PRO A 16 -28.50 -18.45 0.04
N LEU A 17 -29.17 -17.67 -0.82
CA LEU A 17 -28.49 -16.72 -1.71
C LEU A 17 -27.91 -15.52 -0.95
N PHE A 18 -28.57 -15.08 0.13
CA PHE A 18 -28.12 -13.99 1.00
C PHE A 18 -27.24 -14.47 2.15
N ALA A 19 -27.26 -15.77 2.46
CA ALA A 19 -26.40 -16.43 3.44
C ALA A 19 -25.14 -17.05 2.83
N GLN A 20 -24.93 -16.92 1.51
CA GLN A 20 -23.63 -17.17 0.91
C GLN A 20 -22.64 -16.14 1.46
N THR A 21 -21.79 -16.57 2.39
CA THR A 21 -20.51 -15.89 2.61
C THR A 21 -19.79 -15.88 1.28
N ILE A 22 -19.87 -14.76 0.56
CA ILE A 22 -19.02 -14.52 -0.60
C ILE A 22 -17.60 -14.53 -0.02
N SER A 23 -16.89 -15.64 -0.21
CA SER A 23 -15.47 -15.71 0.07
C SER A 23 -14.77 -14.85 -0.97
N TRP A 24 -14.73 -13.55 -0.73
CA TRP A 24 -13.99 -12.62 -1.57
C TRP A 24 -12.52 -13.05 -1.50
N ASP A 25 -11.99 -13.54 -2.62
CA ASP A 25 -10.55 -13.77 -2.73
C ASP A 25 -9.85 -12.41 -2.72
N LEU A 26 -9.33 -12.04 -1.56
CA LEU A 26 -8.57 -10.82 -1.34
C LEU A 26 -7.08 -10.99 -1.68
N SER A 27 -6.66 -12.17 -2.17
CA SER A 27 -5.29 -12.43 -2.64
C SER A 27 -4.80 -11.39 -3.66
N PRO A 28 -5.59 -10.95 -4.66
CA PRO A 28 -5.14 -9.93 -5.62
C PRO A 28 -4.89 -8.57 -4.97
N VAL A 29 -5.73 -8.18 -4.00
CA VAL A 29 -5.64 -6.89 -3.29
C VAL A 29 -4.47 -6.90 -2.32
N THR A 30 -4.29 -7.97 -1.56
CA THR A 30 -3.17 -8.14 -0.61
C THR A 30 -1.83 -8.23 -1.33
N ALA A 31 -1.75 -8.94 -2.46
CA ALA A 31 -0.57 -8.98 -3.32
C ALA A 31 -0.21 -7.58 -3.88
N SER A 32 -1.21 -6.81 -4.28
CA SER A 32 -1.01 -5.44 -4.77
C SER A 32 -0.56 -4.49 -3.66
N LEU A 33 -1.17 -4.54 -2.48
CA LEU A 33 -0.82 -3.70 -1.34
C LEU A 33 0.62 -3.93 -0.86
N ARG A 34 1.09 -5.18 -0.93
CA ARG A 34 2.44 -5.59 -0.52
C ARG A 34 3.54 -4.87 -1.28
N THR A 35 3.30 -4.51 -2.54
CA THR A 35 4.27 -3.78 -3.38
C THR A 35 3.92 -2.30 -3.50
N LEU A 36 2.63 -1.96 -3.56
CA LEU A 36 2.17 -0.59 -3.77
C LEU A 36 2.56 0.33 -2.61
N VAL A 37 2.34 -0.09 -1.37
CA VAL A 37 2.65 0.72 -0.18
C VAL A 37 4.13 1.10 -0.12
N PRO A 38 5.08 0.15 -0.15
CA PRO A 38 6.51 0.51 -0.12
C PRO A 38 6.92 1.32 -1.37
N ASN A 39 6.36 1.04 -2.55
CA ASN A 39 6.66 1.79 -3.77
C ASN A 39 6.23 3.25 -3.70
N LEU A 40 5.01 3.52 -3.24
CA LEU A 40 4.51 4.88 -3.08
C LEU A 40 5.30 5.64 -2.01
N LEU A 41 5.60 5.00 -0.88
CA LEU A 41 6.43 5.60 0.16
C LEU A 41 7.82 5.96 -0.38
N GLY A 42 8.50 5.00 -1.03
CA GLY A 42 9.82 5.21 -1.61
C GLY A 42 9.83 6.34 -2.64
N LEU A 43 8.82 6.38 -3.52
CA LEU A 43 8.69 7.43 -4.52
C LEU A 43 8.51 8.82 -3.89
N LEU A 44 7.62 8.94 -2.91
CA LEU A 44 7.38 10.22 -2.24
C LEU A 44 8.61 10.70 -1.49
N CYS A 45 9.32 9.81 -0.78
CA CYS A 45 10.57 10.14 -0.12
C CYS A 45 11.66 10.56 -1.13
N PHE A 46 11.74 9.89 -2.28
CA PHE A 46 12.68 10.25 -3.33
C PHE A 46 12.40 11.63 -3.91
N VAL A 47 11.14 11.94 -4.25
CA VAL A 47 10.74 13.25 -4.77
C VAL A 47 11.03 14.37 -3.76
N ALA A 48 10.71 14.14 -2.48
CA ALA A 48 10.99 15.10 -1.42
C ALA A 48 12.50 15.37 -1.27
N LEU A 49 13.31 14.31 -1.26
CA LEU A 49 14.76 14.44 -1.17
C LEU A 49 15.33 15.17 -2.38
N PHE A 50 14.87 14.85 -3.59
CA PHE A 50 15.32 15.48 -4.81
C PHE A 50 14.98 16.98 -4.84
N GLY A 51 13.74 17.34 -4.50
CA GLY A 51 13.31 18.73 -4.39
C GLY A 51 14.12 19.51 -3.35
N TRP A 52 14.32 18.94 -2.17
CA TRP A 52 15.14 19.54 -1.10
C TRP A 52 16.61 19.72 -1.53
N THR A 53 17.19 18.73 -2.21
CA THR A 53 18.59 18.77 -2.65
C THR A 53 18.80 19.85 -3.71
N ILE A 54 17.92 19.93 -4.71
CA ILE A 54 18.00 20.97 -5.74
C ILE A 54 17.85 22.36 -5.13
N TRP A 55 16.85 22.55 -4.27
CA TRP A 55 16.62 23.83 -3.62
C TRP A 55 17.86 24.31 -2.84
N ASN A 56 18.48 23.42 -2.06
CA ASN A 56 19.68 23.76 -1.31
C ASN A 56 20.91 23.99 -2.21
N LEU A 57 21.07 23.22 -3.29
CA LEU A 57 22.16 23.44 -4.23
C LEU A 57 22.06 24.81 -4.91
N VAL A 58 20.85 25.24 -5.28
CA VAL A 58 20.62 26.55 -5.90
C VAL A 58 20.96 27.68 -4.92
N GLN A 59 20.58 27.56 -3.66
CA GLN A 59 20.83 28.62 -2.66
C GLN A 59 22.27 28.62 -2.11
N ASN A 60 22.86 27.44 -1.92
CA ASN A 60 24.10 27.25 -1.17
C ASN A 60 25.13 26.45 -1.99
N TRP A 61 25.40 26.88 -3.22
CA TRP A 61 26.30 26.15 -4.15
C TRP A 61 27.74 25.96 -3.63
N LYS A 62 28.21 26.85 -2.76
CA LYS A 62 29.53 26.72 -2.11
C LYS A 62 29.62 25.44 -1.27
N ASP A 63 28.51 25.03 -0.66
CA ASP A 63 28.41 23.89 0.26
C ASP A 63 27.90 22.62 -0.45
N ARG A 64 27.93 22.59 -1.80
CA ARG A 64 27.39 21.49 -2.63
C ARG A 64 27.89 20.10 -2.22
N ALA A 65 29.13 19.98 -1.76
CA ALA A 65 29.70 18.70 -1.37
C ALA A 65 29.02 18.11 -0.12
N GLU A 66 28.73 18.95 0.87
CA GLU A 66 28.02 18.55 2.08
C GLU A 66 26.55 18.25 1.77
N ILE A 67 25.89 19.09 0.96
CA ILE A 67 24.50 18.87 0.52
C ILE A 67 24.36 17.54 -0.23
N LEU A 68 25.26 17.26 -1.18
CA LEU A 68 25.26 16.00 -1.93
C LEU A 68 25.61 14.80 -1.06
N SER A 69 26.51 14.96 -0.08
CA SER A 69 26.83 13.90 0.88
C SER A 69 25.62 13.56 1.75
N ASN A 70 24.94 14.58 2.29
CA ASN A 70 23.71 14.40 3.07
C ASN A 70 22.59 13.79 2.23
N ALA A 71 22.44 14.21 0.98
CA ALA A 71 21.49 13.59 0.06
C ALA A 71 21.82 12.12 -0.23
N GLY A 72 23.11 11.78 -0.37
CA GLY A 72 23.58 10.40 -0.51
C GLY A 72 23.21 9.54 0.69
N TRP A 73 23.47 10.01 1.92
CA TRP A 73 23.08 9.30 3.14
C TRP A 73 21.57 9.18 3.30
N ALA A 74 20.82 10.22 2.95
CA ALA A 74 19.36 10.18 2.94
C ALA A 74 18.82 9.11 1.97
N LEU A 75 19.42 8.94 0.79
CA LEU A 75 19.06 7.85 -0.14
C LEU A 75 19.27 6.47 0.48
N VAL A 76 20.37 6.27 1.22
CA VAL A 76 20.62 5.00 1.93
C VAL A 76 19.52 4.74 2.97
N ILE A 77 19.13 5.75 3.75
CA ILE A 77 18.06 5.63 4.73
C ILE A 77 16.73 5.29 4.06
N ILE A 78 16.40 5.94 2.94
CA ILE A 78 15.19 5.64 2.16
C ILE A 78 15.19 4.20 1.66
N ALA A 79 16.33 3.71 1.14
CA ALA A 79 16.45 2.33 0.66
C ALA A 79 16.25 1.30 1.79
N VAL A 80 16.85 1.54 2.96
CA VAL A 80 16.66 0.70 4.15
C VAL A 80 15.20 0.75 4.63
N GLY A 81 14.62 1.94 4.71
CA GLY A 81 13.21 2.15 5.08
C GLY A 81 12.25 1.42 4.14
N TYR A 82 12.48 1.51 2.83
CA TYR A 82 11.73 0.77 1.83
C TYR A 82 11.80 -0.75 2.08
N GLY A 83 13.01 -1.28 2.29
CA GLY A 83 13.20 -2.71 2.56
C GLY A 83 12.48 -3.18 3.83
N MET A 84 12.52 -2.38 4.90
CA MET A 84 11.79 -2.69 6.14
C MET A 84 10.28 -2.68 5.93
N VAL A 85 9.74 -1.68 5.24
CA VAL A 85 8.29 -1.59 4.96
C VAL A 85 7.84 -2.74 4.06
N TYR A 86 8.61 -3.06 3.02
CA TYR A 86 8.34 -4.21 2.17
C TYR A 86 8.37 -5.53 2.97
N GLY A 87 9.36 -5.72 3.84
CA GLY A 87 9.44 -6.86 4.75
C GLY A 87 8.24 -6.95 5.69
N ALA A 88 7.86 -5.83 6.32
CA ALA A 88 6.70 -5.75 7.20
C ALA A 88 5.40 -6.09 6.45
N MET A 89 5.22 -5.60 5.23
CA MET A 89 4.05 -5.94 4.40
C MET A 89 3.99 -7.42 4.05
N ASN A 90 5.14 -8.08 3.82
CA ASN A 90 5.18 -9.53 3.61
C ASN A 90 4.79 -10.35 4.85
N VAL A 91 5.08 -9.84 6.05
CA VAL A 91 4.71 -10.49 7.31
C VAL A 91 3.22 -10.25 7.65
N LEU A 92 2.74 -9.03 7.47
CA LEU A 92 1.40 -8.61 7.86
C LEU A 92 0.29 -9.08 6.91
N LEU A 93 0.61 -9.19 5.60
CA LEU A 93 -0.34 -9.61 4.56
C LEU A 93 -0.15 -11.08 4.17
N ARG A 94 0.24 -11.91 5.15
CA ARG A 94 0.48 -13.34 4.96
C ARG A 94 -0.77 -14.17 5.19
#